data_AF-A0A401FPV1-F1
#
_entry.id   AF-A0A401FPV1-F1
#
_cell.length_a   1.000
_cell.length_b   1.000
_cell.length_c   1.000
_cell.angle_alpha   90.00
_cell.angle_beta   90.00
_cell.angle_gamma   90.00
#
_symmetry.space_group_name_H-M   'P 1'
#
loop_
_entity.id
_entity.type
_entity.pdbx_description
1 polymer ?
#
loop_
_entity_poly.entity_id
_entity_poly.type
_entity_poly.pdbx_seq_one_letter_code
_entity_poly.pdbx_strand_id
1 'polypeptide(L)' 'MGARPLRRVIQEEIEDKVADYYIDHSSEAKLLADVIDDQIVISAPDKQAPIKDDSKTSD' A
#
# COMPACT_ATOMS: atom_id res chain seq x y z
N MET A 1 -6.01 26.08 -2.67
CA MET A 1 -5.03 25.16 -2.07
C MET A 1 -5.28 23.79 -2.71
N GLY A 2 -4.41 23.32 -3.60
CA GLY A 2 -4.66 22.11 -4.41
C GLY A 2 -4.28 20.82 -3.69
N ALA A 3 -4.46 19.66 -4.33
CA ALA A 3 -4.12 18.33 -3.79
C ALA A 3 -2.61 18.04 -3.62
N ARG A 4 -1.75 19.05 -3.73
CA ARG A 4 -0.30 18.92 -3.54
C ARG A 4 0.08 18.38 -2.14
N PRO A 5 -0.57 18.79 -1.04
CA PRO A 5 -0.30 18.22 0.27
C PRO A 5 -0.59 16.72 0.32
N LEU A 6 -1.71 16.27 -0.26
CA LEU A 6 -2.06 14.84 -0.30
C LEU A 6 -1.08 14.02 -1.13
N ARG A 7 -0.65 14.55 -2.30
CA ARG A 7 0.36 13.87 -3.12
C ARG A 7 1.67 13.67 -2.35
N ARG A 8 2.06 14.66 -1.54
CA ARG A 8 3.29 14.60 -0.75
C ARG A 8 3.20 13.54 0.34
N VAL A 9 2.10 13.50 1.09
CA VAL A 9 1.88 12.52 2.15
C VAL A 9 1.87 11.09 1.58
N ILE A 10 1.18 10.86 0.47
CA ILE A 10 1.15 9.54 -0.19
C ILE A 10 2.55 9.13 -0.66
N GLN A 11 3.32 10.07 -1.20
CA GLN A 11 4.67 9.78 -1.65
C GLN A 11 5.59 9.40 -0.48
N GLU A 12 5.62 10.21 0.58
CA GLU A 12 6.45 9.97 1.77
C GLU A 12 6.09 8.60 2.41
N GLU A 13 4.80 8.28 2.56
CA GLU A 13 4.35 7.01 3.16
C GLU A 13 4.65 5.76 2.32
N ILE A 14 4.58 5.85 0.99
CA ILE A 14 4.80 4.69 0.11
C ILE A 14 6.29 4.50 -0.19
N GLU A 15 7.05 5.59 -0.34
CA GLU A 15 8.48 5.54 -0.70
C GLU A 15 9.30 4.78 0.35
N ASP A 16 9.10 5.11 1.64
CA ASP A 16 9.80 4.47 2.75
C ASP A 16 9.46 2.98 2.84
N LYS A 17 8.16 2.63 2.78
CA LYS A 17 7.69 1.24 2.91
C LYS A 17 8.14 0.35 1.74
N VAL A 18 8.20 0.91 0.53
CA VAL A 18 8.72 0.19 -0.64
C VAL A 18 10.23 -0.03 -0.52
N ALA A 19 10.98 0.97 -0.04
CA ALA A 19 12.41 0.84 0.17
C ALA A 19 12.73 -0.27 1.18
N ASP A 20 12.03 -0.28 2.31
CA ASP A 20 12.18 -1.32 3.34
C ASP A 20 11.86 -2.70 2.78
N TYR A 21 10.72 -2.85 2.08
CA TYR A 21 10.34 -4.12 1.48
C TYR A 21 11.34 -4.62 0.45
N TYR A 22 11.91 -3.72 -0.37
CA TYR A 22 12.85 -4.08 -1.43
C TYR A 22 14.22 -4.52 -0.89
N ILE A 23 14.66 -3.98 0.25
CA ILE A 23 15.88 -4.44 0.93
C ILE A 23 15.71 -5.90 1.38
N ASP A 24 14.54 -6.26 1.90
CA ASP A 24 14.25 -7.61 2.39
C ASP A 24 13.90 -8.61 1.26
N HIS A 25 13.31 -8.13 0.17
CA HIS A 25 12.74 -8.95 -0.93
C HIS A 25 13.29 -8.53 -2.31
N SER A 26 14.61 -8.36 -2.41
CA SER A 26 15.31 -7.87 -3.62
C SER A 26 15.00 -8.63 -4.93
N SER A 27 14.42 -9.84 -4.87
CA SER A 27 14.04 -10.64 -6.03
C SER A 27 12.62 -10.39 -6.58
N GLU A 28 11.77 -9.66 -5.86
CA GLU A 28 10.37 -9.45 -6.26
C GLU A 28 10.19 -8.19 -7.11
N ALA A 29 9.91 -8.38 -8.40
CA ALA A 29 9.70 -7.28 -9.34
C ALA A 29 8.26 -6.68 -9.29
N LYS A 30 7.35 -7.33 -8.56
CA LYS A 30 5.95 -6.92 -8.45
C LYS A 30 5.62 -6.66 -6.98
N LEU A 31 5.12 -5.46 -6.70
CA LEU A 31 4.70 -5.02 -5.39
C LEU A 31 3.22 -4.65 -5.43
N LEU A 32 2.50 -4.96 -4.37
CA LEU A 32 1.12 -4.59 -4.16
C LEU A 32 1.04 -3.73 -2.89
N ALA A 33 0.50 -2.52 -3.03
CA ALA A 33 0.23 -1.63 -1.92
C ALA A 33 -1.27 -1.68 -1.62
N ASP A 34 -1.63 -2.09 -0.42
CA ASP A 34 -3.03 -2.17 0.03
C ASP A 34 -3.23 -1.37 1.32
N VAL A 35 -4.46 -1.00 1.61
CA VAL A 35 -4.84 -0.32 2.85
C VAL A 35 -5.51 -1.33 3.78
N ILE A 36 -4.83 -1.69 4.86
CA ILE A 36 -5.31 -2.60 5.90
C ILE A 36 -5.36 -1.82 7.20
N ASP A 37 -6.53 -1.78 7.85
CA ASP A 37 -6.71 -1.10 9.14
C ASP A 37 -6.18 0.36 9.13
N ASP A 38 -6.56 1.13 8.09
CA ASP A 38 -6.12 2.50 7.84
C ASP A 38 -4.60 2.69 7.63
N GLN A 39 -3.86 1.60 7.38
CA GLN A 39 -2.42 1.64 7.11
C GLN A 39 -2.10 1.09 5.73
N ILE A 40 -1.21 1.79 5.01
CA ILE A 40 -0.67 1.28 3.75
C ILE A 40 0.34 0.17 4.05
N VAL A 41 0.11 -1.02 3.51
CA VAL A 41 0.96 -2.22 3.65
C VAL A 41 1.47 -2.63 2.26
N ILE A 42 2.77 -2.87 2.14
CA ILE A 42 3.42 -3.34 0.91
C ILE A 42 3.61 -4.86 1.00
N SER A 43 3.17 -5.60 -0.02
CA SER A 43 3.26 -7.07 -0.07
C SER A 43 3.46 -7.59 -1.50
N ALA A 44 3.84 -8.87 -1.61
CA ALA A 44 3.84 -9.59 -2.88
C ALA A 44 2.40 -9.80 -3.38
N PRO A 45 2.13 -9.66 -4.70
CA PRO A 45 0.79 -9.86 -5.25
C PRO A 45 0.22 -11.27 -5.01
N ASP A 46 1.08 -12.26 -4.78
CA ASP A 46 0.72 -13.67 -4.57
C ASP A 46 0.55 -14.04 -3.08
N LYS A 47 0.91 -13.16 -2.13
CA LYS A 47 0.70 -13.34 -0.68
C LYS A 47 -0.45 -12.44 -0.21
N GLN A 48 -1.65 -12.70 -0.71
CA GLN A 48 -2.86 -12.11 -0.12
C GLN A 48 -3.13 -12.79 1.23
N ALA A 49 -2.89 -12.06 2.33
CA ALA A 49 -3.64 -12.30 3.56
C ALA A 49 -5.11 -11.88 3.30
N PRO A 50 -6.11 -12.56 3.89
CA PRO A 50 -7.50 -12.36 3.53
C PRO A 50 -8.01 -11.03 4.09
N ILE A 51 -8.06 -10.00 3.27
CA ILE A 51 -8.77 -8.77 3.60
C ILE A 51 -10.20 -8.94 3.11
N LYS A 52 -11.14 -8.88 4.07
CA LYS A 52 -12.56 -8.75 3.77
C LYS A 52 -12.78 -7.38 3.14
N ASP A 53 -13.21 -7.40 1.89
CA ASP A 53 -13.79 -6.26 1.20
C ASP A 53 -15.09 -5.85 1.92
N ASP A 54 -14.97 -4.95 2.89
CA ASP A 54 -16.10 -4.26 3.52
C ASP A 54 -16.51 -3.03 2.68
N SER A 55 -16.75 -3.23 1.38
CA SER A 55 -17.47 -2.25 0.57
C SER A 55 -18.66 -2.86 -0.17
N LYS A 56 -19.49 -3.61 0.56
CA LYS A 56 -20.88 -3.88 0.14
C LYS A 56 -21.88 -2.93 0.84
N THR A 57 -22.43 -2.02 0.02
CA THR A 57 -23.83 -1.52 0.08
C THR A 57 -24.10 -0.51 1.22
N SER A 58 -24.72 0.65 1.01
CA SER A 58 -26.11 0.77 0.58
C SER A 58 -26.53 2.25 0.40
N ASP A 59 -27.36 2.48 -0.62
CA ASP A 59 -28.29 3.62 -0.90
C ASP A 59 -27.71 5.00 -1.24
#